data_AF-A0A522U2B4-F1
#
_entry.id   AF-A0A522U2B4-F1
#
_cell.length_a   1.000
_cell.length_b   1.000
_cell.length_c   1.000
_cell.angle_alpha   90.00
_cell.angle_beta   90.00
_cell.angle_gamma   90.00
#
_symmetry.space_group_name_H-M   'P 1'
#
loop_
_entity.id
_entity.type
_entity.pdbx_description
1 polymer ?
#
loop_
_entity_poly.entity_id
_entity_poly.type
_entity_poly.pdbx_seq_one_letter_code
_entity_poly.pdbx_strand_id
1 'polypeptide(L)'
;MKIREHRTRQLALDRCLQLLEEAQMRGKARIDGPLGTLLRRHLEQAGVIADHRLEGRRIDRVLDDIFALQAQLLGQLPEDRRQHNGA
;
A
#
# COMPACT_ATOMS: atom_id res chain seq x y z
N MET A 1 6.25 22.39 7.84
CA MET A 1 5.07 21.86 7.12
C MET A 1 5.13 20.36 6.81
N LYS A 2 6.30 19.68 6.87
CA LYS A 2 6.47 18.25 6.54
C LYS A 2 5.70 17.26 7.44
N ILE A 3 5.49 17.59 8.72
CA ILE A 3 4.82 16.69 9.69
C ILE A 3 3.35 16.45 9.33
N ARG A 4 2.64 17.47 8.86
CA ARG A 4 1.22 17.36 8.48
C ARG A 4 1.04 16.48 7.24
N GLU A 5 1.91 16.67 6.25
CA GLU A 5 1.89 15.89 5.03
C GLU A 5 2.24 14.41 5.31
N HIS A 6 3.20 14.15 6.19
CA HIS A 6 3.54 12.82 6.65
C HIS A 6 2.35 12.14 7.35
N ARG A 7 1.66 12.87 8.24
CA ARG A 7 0.47 12.39 8.93
C ARG A 7 -0.67 12.07 7.97
N THR A 8 -0.90 12.91 6.96
CA THR A 8 -1.92 12.67 5.94
C THR A 8 -1.63 11.41 5.12
N ARG A 9 -0.37 11.18 4.73
CA ARG A 9 0.03 9.96 4.01
C ARG A 9 -0.14 8.71 4.87
N GLN A 10 0.25 8.77 6.14
CA GLN A 10 0.04 7.66 7.09
C GLN A 10 -1.44 7.33 7.28
N LEU A 11 -2.29 8.35 7.45
CA LEU A 11 -3.74 8.17 7.56
C LEU A 11 -4.33 7.52 6.31
N ALA A 12 -3.83 7.87 5.13
CA ALA A 12 -4.30 7.28 3.89
C ALA A 12 -3.90 5.80 3.76
N LEU A 13 -2.67 5.44 4.16
CA LEU A 13 -2.22 4.04 4.18
C LEU A 13 -2.97 3.20 5.23
N ASP A 14 -3.25 3.76 6.40
CA ASP A 14 -4.06 3.11 7.45
C ASP A 14 -5.46 2.77 6.94
N ARG A 15 -6.10 3.68 6.19
CA ARG A 15 -7.38 3.40 5.51
C ARG A 15 -7.28 2.27 4.49
N CYS A 16 -6.18 2.16 3.75
CA CYS A 16 -5.98 1.03 2.85
C CYS A 16 -5.93 -0.30 3.62
N LEU A 17 -5.20 -0.35 4.73
CA LEU A 17 -5.11 -1.54 5.57
C LEU A 17 -6.49 -1.95 6.09
N GLN A 18 -7.26 -1.00 6.60
CA GLN A 18 -8.62 -1.26 7.11
C GLN A 18 -9.54 -1.87 6.05
N LEU A 19 -9.49 -1.38 4.80
CA LEU A 19 -10.30 -1.91 3.69
C LEU A 19 -9.89 -3.35 3.32
N LEU A 20 -8.58 -3.64 3.35
CA LEU A 20 -8.05 -4.97 3.04
C LEU A 20 -8.37 -5.98 4.14
N GLU A 21 -8.25 -5.57 5.40
CA GLU A 21 -8.62 -6.39 6.56
C GLU A 21 -10.12 -6.73 6.54
N GLU A 22 -10.98 -5.74 6.29
CA GLU A 22 -12.42 -5.99 6.16
C GLU A 22 -12.73 -6.98 5.04
N ALA A 23 -12.04 -6.85 3.90
CA ALA A 23 -12.18 -7.78 2.79
C ALA A 23 -11.74 -9.21 3.17
N GLN A 24 -10.63 -9.37 3.89
CA GLN A 24 -10.17 -10.68 4.39
C GLN A 24 -11.13 -11.27 5.42
N MET A 25 -11.66 -10.47 6.35
CA MET A 25 -12.68 -10.91 7.31
C MET A 25 -13.95 -11.40 6.62
N ARG A 26 -14.29 -10.82 5.46
CA ARG A 26 -15.39 -11.27 4.59
C ARG A 26 -15.02 -12.48 3.72
N GLY A 27 -13.84 -13.07 3.89
CA GLY A 27 -13.37 -14.25 3.15
C GLY A 27 -12.86 -13.95 1.74
N LYS A 28 -12.63 -12.68 1.38
CA LYS A 28 -12.08 -12.33 0.06
C LYS A 28 -10.58 -12.61 0.05
N ALA A 29 -10.12 -13.28 -1.01
CA ALA A 29 -8.69 -13.52 -1.26
C ALA A 29 -8.09 -12.54 -2.29
N ARG A 30 -8.94 -11.90 -3.10
CA ARG A 30 -8.56 -11.01 -4.20
C ARG A 30 -9.32 -9.69 -4.14
N ILE A 31 -8.70 -8.66 -4.68
CA ILE A 31 -9.30 -7.33 -4.85
C ILE A 31 -10.37 -7.38 -5.94
N ASP A 32 -11.60 -7.05 -5.60
CA ASP A 32 -12.68 -6.79 -6.57
C ASP A 32 -12.65 -5.34 -7.07
N GLY A 33 -13.40 -5.04 -8.13
CA GLY A 33 -13.42 -3.71 -8.76
C GLY A 33 -13.77 -2.56 -7.79
N PRO A 34 -14.84 -2.66 -6.99
CA PRO A 34 -15.17 -1.68 -5.95
C PRO A 34 -14.03 -1.48 -4.94
N LEU A 35 -13.50 -2.56 -4.38
CA LEU A 35 -12.38 -2.50 -3.43
C LEU A 35 -11.12 -1.87 -4.05
N GLY A 36 -10.80 -2.22 -5.30
CA GLY A 36 -9.67 -1.68 -6.03
C GLY A 36 -9.80 -0.18 -6.31
N THR A 37 -11.01 0.30 -6.59
CA THR A 37 -11.28 1.73 -6.80
C THR A 37 -11.09 2.52 -5.50
N LEU A 38 -11.59 1.99 -4.38
CA LEU A 38 -11.42 2.61 -3.06
C LEU A 38 -9.94 2.65 -2.63
N LEU A 39 -9.23 1.54 -2.79
CA LEU A 39 -7.80 1.46 -2.47
C LEU A 39 -6.97 2.42 -3.29
N ARG A 40 -7.24 2.50 -4.60
CA ARG A 40 -6.54 3.43 -5.49
C ARG A 40 -6.66 4.87 -4.99
N ARG A 41 -7.87 5.30 -4.63
CA ARG A 41 -8.11 6.67 -4.13
C ARG A 41 -7.27 7.00 -2.89
N HIS A 42 -7.17 6.05 -1.96
CA HIS A 42 -6.38 6.24 -0.75
C HIS A 42 -4.87 6.15 -1.01
N LEU A 43 -4.42 5.29 -1.91
CA LEU A 43 -3.01 5.24 -2.32
C LEU A 43 -2.57 6.54 -3.02
N GLU A 44 -3.41 7.10 -3.89
CA GLU A 44 -3.17 8.41 -4.51
C GLU A 44 -3.05 9.52 -3.46
N GLN A 45 -3.90 9.50 -2.41
CA GLN A 45 -3.81 10.42 -1.27
C GLN A 45 -2.53 10.21 -0.43
N ALA A 46 -1.99 9.00 -0.39
CA ALA A 46 -0.70 8.70 0.23
C ALA A 46 0.49 9.15 -0.64
N GLY A 47 0.25 9.66 -1.84
CA GLY A 47 1.29 10.03 -2.81
C GLY A 47 1.86 8.82 -3.56
N VAL A 48 1.17 7.68 -3.52
CA VAL A 48 1.54 6.45 -4.22
C VAL A 48 0.71 6.38 -5.50
N ILE A 49 1.35 6.60 -6.64
CA ILE A 49 0.71 6.41 -7.94
C ILE A 49 0.65 4.90 -8.19
N ALA A 50 -0.53 4.32 -8.04
CA ALA A 50 -0.79 2.95 -8.44
C ALA A 50 -0.83 2.88 -9.97
N ASP A 51 0.35 2.82 -10.60
CA ASP A 51 0.49 2.63 -12.06
C ASP A 51 -0.16 1.30 -12.50
N HIS A 52 -0.17 0.31 -11.59
CA HIS A 52 -0.73 -1.01 -11.84
C HIS A 52 -2.18 -1.15 -11.33
N ARG A 53 -2.99 -1.85 -12.12
CA ARG A 53 -4.37 -2.22 -11.77
C ARG A 53 -4.39 -3.10 -10.51
N LEU A 54 -5.10 -2.65 -9.47
CA LEU A 54 -5.24 -3.37 -8.20
C LEU A 54 -6.25 -4.53 -8.30
N GLU A 55 -7.25 -4.42 -9.17
CA GLU A 55 -8.27 -5.45 -9.35
C GLU A 55 -7.64 -6.80 -9.73
N GLY A 56 -8.10 -7.87 -9.09
CA GLY A 56 -7.60 -9.23 -9.30
C GLY A 56 -6.33 -9.57 -8.53
N ARG A 57 -5.62 -8.58 -7.96
CA ARG A 57 -4.45 -8.84 -7.11
C ARG A 57 -4.87 -9.56 -5.82
N ARG A 58 -3.98 -10.40 -5.29
CA ARG A 58 -4.18 -11.07 -3.99
C ARG A 58 -4.07 -10.03 -2.89
N ILE A 59 -5.03 -10.01 -1.97
CA ILE A 59 -5.05 -9.05 -0.85
C ILE A 59 -3.75 -9.13 -0.04
N ASP A 60 -3.29 -10.35 0.26
CA ASP A 60 -2.03 -10.62 0.95
C ASP A 60 -0.80 -9.95 0.32
N ARG A 61 -0.72 -9.89 -1.02
CA ARG A 61 0.38 -9.22 -1.73
C ARG A 61 0.25 -7.71 -1.70
N VAL A 62 -0.98 -7.19 -1.73
CA VAL A 62 -1.23 -5.75 -1.62
C VAL A 62 -0.95 -5.26 -0.21
N LEU A 63 -1.21 -6.09 0.82
CA LEU A 63 -0.83 -5.81 2.21
C LEU A 63 0.70 -5.69 2.35
N ASP A 64 1.46 -6.64 1.80
CA ASP A 64 2.93 -6.61 1.80
C ASP A 64 3.48 -5.33 1.14
N ASP A 65 2.93 -4.95 -0.03
CA ASP A 65 3.29 -3.71 -0.72
C ASP A 65 3.01 -2.46 0.16
N ILE A 66 1.87 -2.41 0.86
CA ILE A 66 1.53 -1.29 1.76
C ILE A 66 2.46 -1.23 2.96
N PHE A 67 2.80 -2.37 3.57
CA PHE A 67 3.76 -2.41 4.68
C PHE A 67 5.15 -1.94 4.24
N ALA A 68 5.60 -2.34 3.04
CA ALA A 68 6.85 -1.84 2.47
C ALA A 68 6.82 -0.31 2.25
N LEU A 69 5.68 0.25 1.83
CA LEU A 69 5.50 1.69 1.68
C LEU A 69 5.52 2.43 3.03
N GLN A 70 4.88 1.88 4.06
CA GLN A 70 4.92 2.43 5.43
C GLN A 70 6.33 2.39 6.02
N ALA A 71 7.06 1.30 5.81
CA ALA A 71 8.44 1.15 6.27
C ALA A 71 9.37 2.19 5.62
N GLN A 72 9.23 2.40 4.31
CA GLN A 72 9.93 3.48 3.59
C GLN A 72 9.61 4.87 4.13
N LEU A 73 8.33 5.16 4.41
CA LEU A 73 7.90 6.43 4.99
C LEU A 73 8.48 6.68 6.38
N LEU A 74 8.56 5.63 7.22
CA LEU A 74 9.15 5.71 8.55
C LEU A 74 10.68 5.81 8.54
N GLY A 75 11.33 5.79 7.37
CA GLY A 75 12.78 5.72 7.26
C GLY A 75 13.36 4.37 7.71
N GLN A 76 12.49 3.37 7.88
CA GLN A 76 12.85 1.98 8.17
C GLN A 76 12.93 1.20 6.85
N LEU A 77 13.77 1.61 5.92
CA LEU A 77 14.13 0.68 4.86
C LEU A 77 14.89 -0.49 5.50
N PRO A 78 14.51 -1.76 5.28
CA PRO A 78 15.53 -2.79 5.32
C PRO A 78 16.60 -2.35 4.34
N GLU A 79 17.83 -2.24 4.82
CA GLU A 79 18.99 -1.81 4.05
C GLU A 79 18.91 -2.41 2.64
N ASP A 80 18.94 -1.52 1.66
CA ASP A 80 19.05 -1.79 0.24
C ASP A 80 19.82 -3.10 0.04
N ARG A 81 19.09 -4.15 -0.34
CA ARG A 81 19.70 -5.36 -0.85
C ARG A 81 20.32 -4.92 -2.16
N ARG A 82 21.57 -4.45 -2.07
CA ARG A 82 22.44 -4.11 -3.19
C ARG A 82 22.26 -5.22 -4.21
N GLN A 83 21.50 -4.92 -5.25
CA GLN A 83 21.37 -5.80 -6.38
C GLN A 83 22.72 -5.72 -7.07
N HIS A 84 23.53 -6.72 -6.77
CA HIS A 84 24.76 -7.10 -7.45
C HIS A 84 24.47 -7.09 -8.95
N ASN A 85 24.74 -5.97 -9.61
CA ASN A 85 24.77 -5.90 -11.05
C ASN A 85 26.10 -6.53 -11.44
N GLY A 86 26.03 -7.81 -11.82
CA GLY A 86 27.17 -8.52 -12.40
C GLY A 86 27.66 -7.78 -13.64
N ALA A 87 28.93 -7.41 -13.60
CA ALA A 87 29.76 -7.06 -14.76
C ALA A 87 31.06 -7.85 -14.62
#